data_AF-A0A957GLD6-F1
#
_entry.id   AF-A0A957GLD6-F1
#
_cell.length_a   1.000
_cell.length_b   1.000
_cell.length_c   1.000
_cell.angle_alpha   90.00
_cell.angle_beta   90.00
_cell.angle_gamma   90.00
#
_symmetry.space_group_name_H-M   'P 1'
#
loop_
_entity.id
_entity.type
_entity.pdbx_description
1 polymer ?
#
loop_
_entity_poly.entity_id
_entity_poly.type
_entity_poly.pdbx_seq_one_letter_code
_entity_poly.pdbx_strand_id
1 'polypeptide(L)'
;MNRRTFLHNLGIAALGSSAGAATFAAAAEPAANEQIYLPIARTTPGVQSILVAATNAPDSLKAVAHYRCDGTDDQAQINQAVQDLGSVGGLVQLSEGTFNCTGAVRLAANVALVGKGRATVLKAFGSWAAFDGTTPGALVEPINDGVEKTAVSSLTLHGNRTNNQASVKGIYYNITRKDDFAEGPDAAHTFSDLYITLTTHHAFHITGTHMRGCQISHIRVFNVGKEGETEAHGFLVECPDNFFNQCECGSSSGSGFFVNGTNLHFVNCKSWYSDLSGWQIRKPRGQFSACEAQDNAQHGFYITTGPTSLVGCHADSNSWDGAAPTAVYDGFHIPWGNRIQLIGCSAYDKNEAGRGNSQRYGFFVGSSAEHCQIIATAQDNATAPTGGNGIGNATNLVMVAG
;
A
#
# COMPACT_ATOMS: atom_id res chain seq x y z
N MET A 1 22.82 -0.27 5.87
CA MET A 1 22.26 0.96 5.30
C MET A 1 20.85 1.18 5.87
N ASN A 2 20.62 2.16 6.76
CA ASN A 2 19.26 2.53 7.17
C ASN A 2 18.50 3.16 5.98
N ARG A 3 17.17 3.29 6.06
CA ARG A 3 16.32 3.87 5.01
C ARG A 3 16.91 5.18 4.47
N ARG A 4 17.39 6.08 5.35
CA ARG A 4 18.09 7.33 4.98
C ARG A 4 19.30 7.09 4.07
N THR A 5 20.18 6.15 4.40
CA THR A 5 21.39 5.89 3.60
C THR A 5 21.06 5.18 2.26
N PHE A 6 19.99 4.37 2.20
CA PHE A 6 19.54 3.74 0.94
C PHE A 6 18.92 4.76 -0.01
N LEU A 7 18.09 5.66 0.53
CA LEU A 7 17.52 6.79 -0.22
C LEU A 7 18.58 7.78 -0.72
N HIS A 8 19.62 8.02 0.08
CA HIS A 8 20.75 8.85 -0.30
C HIS A 8 21.52 8.25 -1.50
N ASN A 9 21.72 6.92 -1.50
CA ASN A 9 22.42 6.23 -2.58
C ASN A 9 21.60 6.08 -3.88
N LEU A 10 20.27 6.21 -3.81
CA LEU A 10 19.39 6.28 -4.98
C LEU A 10 19.24 7.71 -5.54
N GLY A 11 19.96 8.70 -4.99
CA GLY A 11 19.94 10.08 -5.49
C GLY A 11 18.64 10.86 -5.20
N ILE A 12 17.85 10.42 -4.22
CA ILE A 12 16.56 11.06 -3.84
C ILE A 12 16.77 12.13 -2.74
N ALA A 13 18.01 12.54 -2.47
CA ALA A 13 18.32 13.64 -1.56
C ALA A 13 18.09 14.98 -2.26
N ALA A 14 17.32 15.85 -1.59
CA ALA A 14 16.87 17.16 -2.05
C ALA A 14 17.97 17.99 -2.73
N LEU A 15 17.71 18.43 -3.97
CA LEU A 15 18.36 19.60 -4.54
C LEU A 15 17.66 20.84 -3.99
N GLY A 16 18.27 21.44 -2.97
CA GLY A 16 18.00 22.82 -2.58
C GLY A 16 19.10 23.74 -3.10
N SER A 17 18.69 24.83 -3.77
CA SER A 17 19.38 26.13 -3.95
C SER A 17 18.82 26.77 -5.22
N SER A 18 18.58 28.07 -5.38
CA SER A 18 18.86 29.25 -4.57
C SER A 18 18.11 30.42 -5.23
N ALA A 19 17.77 31.43 -4.44
CA ALA A 19 17.28 32.71 -4.91
C ALA A 19 18.25 33.40 -5.89
N GLY A 20 17.69 34.10 -6.88
CA GLY A 20 18.40 35.01 -7.76
C GLY A 20 17.39 35.95 -8.41
N ALA A 21 17.24 37.15 -7.84
CA ALA A 21 16.44 38.22 -8.40
C ALA A 21 17.20 38.86 -9.57
N ALA A 22 16.53 39.05 -10.71
CA ALA A 22 16.92 40.02 -11.73
C ALA A 22 15.66 40.65 -12.32
N THR A 23 15.56 41.96 -12.18
CA THR A 23 14.52 42.82 -12.75
C THR A 23 14.78 43.07 -14.22
N PHE A 24 13.75 42.99 -15.06
CA PHE A 24 13.66 43.76 -16.30
C PHE A 24 12.25 44.30 -16.49
N ALA A 25 12.18 45.59 -16.82
CA ALA A 25 10.98 46.38 -16.93
C ALA A 25 10.26 46.17 -18.27
N ALA A 26 8.93 46.18 -18.15
CA ALA A 26 7.83 46.44 -19.09
C ALA A 26 8.08 46.54 -20.61
N ALA A 27 7.22 45.80 -21.33
CA ALA A 27 6.48 46.33 -22.47
C ALA A 27 5.01 45.88 -22.35
N ALA A 28 4.07 46.84 -22.39
CA ALA A 28 2.62 46.62 -22.52
C ALA A 28 2.31 46.48 -24.02
N GLU A 29 1.44 45.61 -24.56
CA GLU A 29 -0.02 45.35 -24.48
C GLU A 29 -0.32 44.38 -25.69
N PRO A 30 -1.52 43.79 -25.94
CA PRO A 30 -2.84 44.08 -25.38
C PRO A 30 -3.57 42.86 -24.79
N ALA A 31 -4.67 43.14 -24.08
CA ALA A 31 -5.62 42.15 -23.61
C ALA A 31 -6.28 41.41 -24.78
N ALA A 32 -6.21 40.08 -24.76
CA ALA A 32 -6.98 39.23 -25.66
C ALA A 32 -7.48 37.98 -24.93
N ASN A 33 -8.77 38.04 -24.62
CA ASN A 33 -9.74 36.94 -24.54
C ASN A 33 -9.70 36.03 -23.30
N GLU A 34 -10.65 36.26 -22.40
CA GLU A 34 -11.23 35.20 -21.56
C GLU A 34 -11.73 34.07 -22.45
N GLN A 35 -10.89 33.05 -22.66
CA GLN A 35 -11.39 31.75 -23.07
C GLN A 35 -12.10 31.14 -21.86
N ILE A 36 -13.40 31.41 -21.77
CA ILE A 36 -14.33 30.59 -21.02
C ILE A 36 -14.12 29.16 -21.51
N TYR A 37 -13.47 28.33 -20.68
CA TYR A 37 -13.45 26.89 -20.85
C TYR A 37 -14.89 26.39 -20.72
N LEU A 38 -15.61 26.34 -21.84
CA LEU A 38 -16.89 25.65 -21.90
C LEU A 38 -16.60 24.16 -21.81
N PRO A 39 -17.20 23.42 -20.86
CA PRO A 39 -17.17 21.97 -20.93
C PRO A 39 -17.85 21.58 -22.25
N ILE A 40 -17.13 20.87 -23.13
CA ILE A 40 -17.78 20.16 -24.22
C ILE A 40 -18.51 18.99 -23.59
N ALA A 41 -19.68 19.26 -23.02
CA ALA A 41 -20.64 18.25 -22.61
C ALA A 41 -21.18 17.59 -23.88
N ARG A 42 -20.45 16.60 -24.41
CA ARG A 42 -21.07 15.58 -25.25
C ARG A 42 -21.85 14.66 -24.33
N THR A 43 -23.01 15.12 -23.88
CA THR A 43 -24.02 14.26 -23.26
C THR A 43 -24.55 13.32 -24.32
N THR A 44 -23.85 12.21 -24.51
CA THR A 44 -24.45 11.03 -25.14
C THR A 44 -24.80 10.09 -24.00
N PRO A 45 -26.07 9.96 -23.60
CA PRO A 45 -26.48 8.89 -22.71
C PRO A 45 -25.99 7.55 -23.30
N GLY A 46 -25.09 6.86 -22.60
CA GLY A 46 -24.51 5.58 -23.06
C GLY A 46 -23.01 5.55 -23.34
N VAL A 47 -22.23 6.59 -23.02
CA VAL A 47 -20.76 6.50 -23.08
C VAL A 47 -20.26 5.59 -21.94
N GLN A 48 -20.00 4.31 -22.25
CA GLN A 48 -19.49 3.34 -21.28
C GLN A 48 -18.06 3.66 -20.79
N SER A 49 -17.34 4.58 -21.46
CA SER A 49 -15.96 4.95 -21.16
C SER A 49 -15.68 6.44 -21.34
N ILE A 50 -15.36 7.14 -20.25
CA ILE A 50 -15.00 8.57 -20.24
C ILE A 50 -13.48 8.72 -20.13
N LEU A 51 -12.87 9.23 -21.20
CA LEU A 51 -11.46 9.67 -21.22
C LEU A 51 -11.24 11.04 -20.55
N VAL A 52 -10.34 11.09 -19.56
CA VAL A 52 -9.83 12.30 -18.91
C VAL A 52 -8.34 12.45 -19.24
N ALA A 53 -7.94 13.57 -19.83
CA ALA A 53 -6.56 13.85 -20.21
C ALA A 53 -5.87 14.80 -19.23
N ALA A 54 -4.68 14.41 -18.77
CA ALA A 54 -3.78 15.29 -18.03
C ALA A 54 -3.34 16.50 -18.88
N THR A 55 -2.96 17.60 -18.24
CA THR A 55 -2.55 18.82 -18.97
C THR A 55 -1.30 18.59 -19.83
N ASN A 56 -0.40 17.72 -19.36
CA ASN A 56 0.84 17.33 -20.04
C ASN A 56 0.71 16.06 -20.90
N ALA A 57 -0.51 15.59 -21.18
CA ALA A 57 -0.75 14.52 -22.15
C ALA A 57 -0.54 15.02 -23.59
N PRO A 58 -0.30 14.11 -24.57
CA PRO A 58 -0.15 14.48 -25.99
C PRO A 58 -1.35 15.26 -26.52
N ASP A 59 -1.11 16.24 -27.39
CA ASP A 59 -2.17 17.09 -27.95
C ASP A 59 -3.22 16.30 -28.73
N SER A 60 -2.83 15.24 -29.42
CA SER A 60 -3.76 14.33 -30.11
C SER A 60 -4.71 13.62 -29.15
N LEU A 61 -4.25 13.31 -27.93
CA LEU A 61 -5.08 12.67 -26.91
C LEU A 61 -5.97 13.70 -26.21
N LYS A 62 -5.42 14.87 -25.86
CA LYS A 62 -6.23 16.00 -25.36
C LYS A 62 -7.35 16.33 -26.36
N ALA A 63 -7.05 16.36 -27.66
CA ALA A 63 -7.99 16.65 -28.75
C ALA A 63 -9.30 15.84 -28.68
N VAL A 64 -9.21 14.57 -28.27
CA VAL A 64 -10.33 13.62 -28.25
C VAL A 64 -10.88 13.32 -26.85
N ALA A 65 -10.25 13.83 -25.79
CA ALA A 65 -10.69 13.61 -24.42
C ALA A 65 -12.02 14.31 -24.12
N HIS A 66 -12.86 13.67 -23.31
CA HIS A 66 -14.10 14.27 -22.83
C HIS A 66 -13.81 15.36 -21.78
N TYR A 67 -12.82 15.10 -20.93
CA TYR A 67 -12.32 16.03 -19.93
C TYR A 67 -10.85 16.33 -20.16
N ARG A 68 -10.49 17.62 -20.09
CA ARG A 68 -9.10 18.08 -20.12
C ARG A 68 -8.79 18.77 -18.80
N CYS A 69 -7.80 18.25 -18.11
CA CYS A 69 -7.27 18.83 -16.89
C CYS A 69 -6.45 20.09 -17.20
N ASP A 70 -6.59 21.10 -16.35
CA ASP A 70 -5.82 22.35 -16.43
C ASP A 70 -4.52 22.29 -15.61
N GLY A 71 -4.31 21.22 -14.84
CA GLY A 71 -3.13 21.01 -14.00
C GLY A 71 -3.29 21.54 -12.57
N THR A 72 -4.50 21.98 -12.19
CA THR A 72 -4.86 22.41 -10.84
C THR A 72 -6.15 21.72 -10.42
N ASP A 73 -6.17 21.15 -9.22
CA ASP A 73 -7.35 20.49 -8.67
C ASP A 73 -7.96 19.43 -9.61
N ASP A 74 -7.10 18.69 -10.32
CA ASP A 74 -7.48 17.77 -11.40
C ASP A 74 -8.45 16.66 -10.95
N GLN A 75 -8.53 16.41 -9.63
CA GLN A 75 -9.55 15.53 -9.06
C GLN A 75 -10.98 16.03 -9.38
N ALA A 76 -11.20 17.33 -9.59
CA ALA A 76 -12.50 17.89 -9.88
C ALA A 76 -13.04 17.40 -11.22
N GLN A 77 -12.22 17.44 -12.28
CA GLN A 77 -12.58 16.94 -13.61
C GLN A 77 -12.72 15.43 -13.61
N ILE A 78 -11.87 14.70 -12.86
CA ILE A 78 -12.01 13.24 -12.72
C ILE A 78 -13.32 12.90 -11.98
N ASN A 79 -13.64 13.61 -10.90
CA ASN A 79 -14.87 13.39 -10.13
C ASN A 79 -16.12 13.76 -10.95
N GLN A 80 -16.04 14.76 -11.82
CA GLN A 80 -17.11 15.07 -12.77
C GLN A 80 -17.28 13.93 -13.79
N ALA A 81 -16.18 13.38 -14.33
CA ALA A 81 -16.23 12.20 -15.18
C ALA A 81 -16.87 10.99 -14.48
N VAL A 82 -16.60 10.77 -13.19
CA VAL A 82 -17.27 9.73 -12.40
C VAL A 82 -18.77 9.99 -12.28
N GLN A 83 -19.19 11.24 -12.02
CA GLN A 83 -20.60 11.60 -11.90
C GLN A 83 -21.36 11.41 -13.22
N ASP A 84 -20.73 11.72 -14.35
CA ASP A 84 -21.33 11.62 -15.68
C ASP A 84 -21.65 10.18 -16.12
N LEU A 85 -21.02 9.17 -15.49
CA LEU A 85 -21.39 7.76 -15.68
C LEU A 85 -22.77 7.42 -15.08
N GLY A 86 -23.26 8.25 -14.15
CA GLY A 86 -24.52 8.03 -13.45
C GLY A 86 -24.53 6.76 -12.59
N SER A 87 -25.72 6.27 -12.24
CA SER A 87 -25.90 5.10 -11.34
C SER A 87 -25.50 3.76 -11.98
N VAL A 88 -25.35 3.71 -13.30
CA VAL A 88 -24.93 2.50 -14.02
C VAL A 88 -23.45 2.21 -13.79
N GLY A 89 -22.63 3.25 -13.58
CA GLY A 89 -21.17 3.13 -13.52
C GLY A 89 -20.57 2.97 -14.91
N GLY A 90 -19.37 2.39 -14.98
CA GLY A 90 -18.59 2.27 -16.21
C GLY A 90 -17.11 2.59 -16.02
N LEU A 91 -16.45 3.04 -17.09
CA LEU A 91 -15.02 3.28 -17.10
C LEU A 91 -14.69 4.78 -17.12
N VAL A 92 -13.86 5.24 -16.19
CA VAL A 92 -13.07 6.47 -16.30
C VAL A 92 -11.65 6.08 -16.67
N GLN A 93 -11.25 6.36 -17.91
CA GLN A 93 -9.89 6.13 -18.40
C GLN A 93 -9.08 7.42 -18.24
N LEU A 94 -8.00 7.35 -17.47
CA LEU A 94 -7.01 8.42 -17.38
C LEU A 94 -5.95 8.23 -18.47
N SER A 95 -5.51 9.34 -19.08
CA SER A 95 -4.34 9.35 -19.96
C SER A 95 -3.04 9.13 -19.18
N GLU A 96 -1.95 8.91 -19.90
CA GLU A 96 -0.62 9.22 -19.39
C GLU A 96 -0.50 10.70 -19.01
N GLY A 97 0.42 11.01 -18.10
CA GLY A 97 0.63 12.35 -17.58
C GLY A 97 0.36 12.45 -16.08
N THR A 98 0.48 13.66 -15.56
CA THR A 98 0.34 13.95 -14.13
C THR A 98 -0.95 14.72 -13.88
N PHE A 99 -1.74 14.22 -12.95
CA PHE A 99 -2.95 14.85 -12.43
C PHE A 99 -2.63 15.40 -11.04
N ASN A 100 -2.69 16.72 -10.87
CA ASN A 100 -2.35 17.41 -9.63
C ASN A 100 -3.59 17.55 -8.75
N CYS A 101 -3.62 16.82 -7.63
CA CYS A 101 -4.80 16.69 -6.79
C CYS A 101 -4.65 17.39 -5.43
N THR A 102 -5.60 18.25 -5.07
CA THR A 102 -5.73 18.86 -3.72
C THR A 102 -6.86 18.24 -2.90
N GLY A 103 -7.51 17.21 -3.45
CA GLY A 103 -8.55 16.41 -2.83
C GLY A 103 -8.57 14.99 -3.40
N ALA A 104 -9.45 14.14 -2.88
CA ALA A 104 -9.60 12.77 -3.33
C ALA A 104 -10.31 12.65 -4.69
N VAL A 105 -9.87 11.68 -5.49
CA VAL A 105 -10.69 11.08 -6.55
C VAL A 105 -11.69 10.12 -5.88
N ARG A 106 -12.99 10.42 -6.00
CA ARG A 106 -14.08 9.71 -5.33
C ARG A 106 -14.81 8.81 -6.31
N LEU A 107 -14.80 7.50 -6.07
CA LEU A 107 -15.46 6.53 -6.92
C LEU A 107 -16.87 6.19 -6.41
N ALA A 108 -17.82 6.16 -7.34
CA ALA A 108 -19.17 5.65 -7.14
C ALA A 108 -19.24 4.14 -7.44
N ALA A 109 -20.36 3.50 -7.09
CA ALA A 109 -20.52 2.06 -7.31
C ALA A 109 -20.38 1.69 -8.80
N ASN A 110 -19.85 0.51 -9.09
CA ASN A 110 -19.65 -0.02 -10.46
C ASN A 110 -18.72 0.84 -11.35
N VAL A 111 -17.90 1.72 -10.77
CA VAL A 111 -16.96 2.55 -11.53
C VAL A 111 -15.55 1.95 -11.51
N ALA A 112 -14.98 1.80 -12.71
CA ALA A 112 -13.57 1.49 -12.91
C ALA A 112 -12.78 2.77 -13.22
N LEU A 113 -11.71 3.03 -12.48
CA LEU A 113 -10.71 4.05 -12.75
C LEU A 113 -9.43 3.39 -13.25
N VAL A 114 -9.08 3.60 -14.53
CA VAL A 114 -7.99 2.89 -15.20
C VAL A 114 -7.01 3.87 -15.84
N GLY A 115 -5.72 3.74 -15.55
CA GLY A 115 -4.67 4.52 -16.19
C GLY A 115 -4.01 3.83 -17.40
N LYS A 116 -2.86 4.35 -17.82
CA LYS A 116 -1.98 3.82 -18.88
C LYS A 116 -0.68 3.27 -18.28
N GLY A 117 -0.81 2.54 -17.17
CA GLY A 117 0.30 2.04 -16.37
C GLY A 117 0.93 3.14 -15.53
N ARG A 118 2.20 2.97 -15.16
CA ARG A 118 2.90 3.90 -14.25
C ARG A 118 3.07 5.33 -14.79
N ALA A 119 2.86 5.53 -16.10
CA ALA A 119 2.89 6.84 -16.75
C ALA A 119 1.67 7.72 -16.42
N THR A 120 0.58 7.14 -15.93
CA THR A 120 -0.55 7.88 -15.33
C THR A 120 -0.24 8.11 -13.86
N VAL A 121 -0.15 9.37 -13.43
CA VAL A 121 0.22 9.72 -12.05
C VAL A 121 -0.84 10.61 -11.43
N LEU A 122 -1.54 10.11 -10.40
CA LEU A 122 -2.29 10.95 -9.48
C LEU A 122 -1.34 11.45 -8.40
N LYS A 123 -1.10 12.76 -8.34
CA LYS A 123 -0.10 13.36 -7.43
C LYS A 123 -0.76 14.33 -6.45
N ALA A 124 -0.49 14.15 -5.16
CA ALA A 124 -1.05 15.00 -4.12
C ALA A 124 -0.32 16.36 -4.01
N PHE A 125 -1.09 17.44 -3.87
CA PHE A 125 -0.65 18.82 -3.63
C PHE A 125 -1.38 19.48 -2.46
N GLY A 126 -2.08 18.69 -1.65
CA GLY A 126 -2.81 19.18 -0.47
C GLY A 126 -2.93 18.12 0.61
N SER A 127 -3.55 18.51 1.70
CA SER A 127 -3.98 17.61 2.77
C SER A 127 -5.48 17.79 2.97
N TRP A 128 -6.20 16.68 3.10
CA TRP A 128 -7.65 16.67 3.29
C TRP A 128 -8.03 15.58 4.28
N ALA A 129 -9.24 15.65 4.82
CA ALA A 129 -9.82 14.56 5.60
C ALA A 129 -10.38 13.49 4.66
N ALA A 130 -10.39 12.23 5.11
CA ALA A 130 -11.11 11.17 4.43
C ALA A 130 -12.61 11.49 4.33
N PHE A 131 -13.31 10.85 3.40
CA PHE A 131 -14.74 11.07 3.16
C PHE A 131 -15.62 10.88 4.42
N ASP A 132 -15.16 10.07 5.38
CA ASP A 132 -15.84 9.82 6.66
C ASP A 132 -15.37 10.76 7.81
N GLY A 133 -14.38 11.63 7.55
CA GLY A 133 -13.84 12.57 8.52
C GLY A 133 -12.98 11.97 9.64
N THR A 134 -12.70 10.67 9.63
CA THR A 134 -12.07 9.96 10.77
C THR A 134 -10.55 9.97 10.76
N THR A 135 -9.94 10.23 9.61
CA THR A 135 -8.51 10.06 9.37
C THR A 135 -8.04 10.97 8.23
N PRO A 136 -6.74 11.24 8.06
CA PRO A 136 -6.25 11.92 6.86
C PRO A 136 -6.67 11.19 5.59
N GLY A 137 -7.05 11.93 4.55
CA GLY A 137 -7.59 11.38 3.31
C GLY A 137 -6.56 10.66 2.45
N ALA A 138 -7.04 10.10 1.35
CA ALA A 138 -6.30 9.37 0.35
C ALA A 138 -6.48 9.98 -1.05
N LEU A 139 -5.57 9.67 -1.97
CA LEU A 139 -5.71 10.05 -3.38
C LEU A 139 -6.95 9.43 -4.03
N VAL A 140 -7.28 8.19 -3.66
CA VAL A 140 -8.51 7.52 -4.11
C VAL A 140 -9.32 7.02 -2.93
N GLU A 141 -10.60 7.39 -2.92
CA GLU A 141 -11.58 7.06 -1.89
C GLU A 141 -12.90 6.65 -2.56
N PRO A 142 -13.78 5.90 -1.87
CA PRO A 142 -15.16 5.80 -2.31
C PRO A 142 -15.90 7.13 -2.04
N ILE A 143 -17.02 7.37 -2.72
CA ILE A 143 -17.83 8.58 -2.48
C ILE A 143 -18.52 8.56 -1.11
N ASN A 144 -18.77 7.37 -0.54
CA ASN A 144 -19.31 7.15 0.80
C ASN A 144 -18.97 5.73 1.29
N ASP A 145 -19.48 5.35 2.47
CA ASP A 145 -19.23 4.07 3.16
C ASP A 145 -20.14 2.91 2.70
N GLY A 146 -20.89 3.08 1.61
CA GLY A 146 -21.82 2.09 1.05
C GLY A 146 -21.59 1.81 -0.44
N VAL A 147 -20.36 2.01 -0.92
CA VAL A 147 -19.98 1.77 -2.32
C VAL A 147 -19.57 0.32 -2.53
N GLU A 148 -19.96 -0.29 -3.66
CA GLU A 148 -19.50 -1.62 -4.10
C GLU A 148 -18.86 -1.60 -5.50
N LYS A 149 -18.10 -2.64 -5.83
CA LYS A 149 -17.66 -3.01 -7.18
C LYS A 149 -16.92 -1.90 -7.93
N THR A 150 -16.16 -1.09 -7.21
CA THR A 150 -15.19 -0.20 -7.86
C THR A 150 -13.97 -1.00 -8.32
N ALA A 151 -13.32 -0.52 -9.37
CA ALA A 151 -12.02 -1.01 -9.79
C ALA A 151 -11.03 0.14 -9.88
N VAL A 152 -9.80 -0.04 -9.40
CA VAL A 152 -8.71 0.94 -9.56
C VAL A 152 -7.50 0.22 -10.11
N SER A 153 -7.04 0.61 -11.30
CA SER A 153 -5.90 -0.08 -11.89
C SER A 153 -5.00 0.72 -12.81
N SER A 154 -3.79 0.17 -13.02
CA SER A 154 -2.83 0.63 -14.03
C SER A 154 -2.42 2.09 -13.88
N LEU A 155 -2.11 2.54 -12.66
CA LEU A 155 -1.72 3.92 -12.38
C LEU A 155 -0.78 4.06 -11.17
N THR A 156 -0.10 5.20 -11.10
CA THR A 156 0.74 5.60 -9.95
C THR A 156 -0.05 6.52 -9.02
N LEU A 157 -0.01 6.24 -7.72
CA LEU A 157 -0.49 7.11 -6.64
C LEU A 157 0.71 7.72 -5.92
N HIS A 158 0.92 9.02 -6.09
CA HIS A 158 2.10 9.72 -5.60
C HIS A 158 1.74 10.72 -4.50
N GLY A 159 2.00 10.35 -3.24
CA GLY A 159 1.60 11.14 -2.07
C GLY A 159 2.44 12.40 -1.80
N ASN A 160 3.51 12.64 -2.57
CA ASN A 160 4.29 13.89 -2.56
C ASN A 160 4.85 14.32 -1.18
N ARG A 161 5.20 13.35 -0.33
CA ARG A 161 5.68 13.64 1.04
C ARG A 161 7.01 14.40 1.13
N THR A 162 7.88 14.31 0.12
CA THR A 162 9.27 14.80 0.19
C THR A 162 9.39 16.32 0.33
N ASN A 163 8.37 17.06 -0.14
CA ASN A 163 8.37 18.52 -0.11
C ASN A 163 7.43 19.08 0.98
N ASN A 164 6.92 18.22 1.88
CA ASN A 164 5.87 18.58 2.85
C ASN A 164 4.63 19.25 2.22
N GLN A 165 4.36 18.96 0.95
CA GLN A 165 3.26 19.57 0.21
C GLN A 165 1.93 18.84 0.39
N ALA A 166 1.95 17.61 0.92
CA ALA A 166 0.76 16.81 1.11
C ALA A 166 0.88 15.86 2.32
N SER A 167 -0.25 15.60 2.96
CA SER A 167 -0.38 14.64 4.06
C SER A 167 -1.57 13.72 3.78
N VAL A 168 -1.29 12.65 3.04
CA VAL A 168 -2.33 11.75 2.52
C VAL A 168 -1.88 10.28 2.55
N LYS A 169 -2.86 9.40 2.42
CA LYS A 169 -2.73 7.98 2.04
C LYS A 169 -2.76 7.82 0.51
N GLY A 170 -2.50 6.61 0.02
CA GLY A 170 -2.71 6.28 -1.40
C GLY A 170 -4.16 5.89 -1.68
N ILE A 171 -4.60 4.77 -1.10
CA ILE A 171 -5.98 4.26 -1.12
C ILE A 171 -6.54 4.28 0.30
N TYR A 172 -7.78 4.74 0.46
CA TYR A 172 -8.56 4.56 1.69
C TYR A 172 -10.00 4.15 1.37
N TYR A 173 -10.40 2.96 1.83
CA TYR A 173 -11.78 2.47 1.71
C TYR A 173 -12.25 2.02 3.11
N ASN A 174 -13.35 2.60 3.56
CA ASN A 174 -14.03 2.23 4.80
C ASN A 174 -15.50 1.92 4.49
N ILE A 175 -15.81 0.65 4.24
CA ILE A 175 -17.16 0.25 3.82
C ILE A 175 -17.89 -0.36 5.02
N THR A 176 -18.81 0.40 5.59
CA THR A 176 -19.57 0.05 6.80
C THR A 176 -21.05 -0.14 6.55
N ARG A 177 -21.57 0.33 5.41
CA ARG A 177 -22.97 0.21 5.03
C ARG A 177 -23.13 -0.67 3.81
N LYS A 178 -24.24 -1.42 3.74
CA LYS A 178 -24.64 -2.19 2.57
C LYS A 178 -25.85 -1.51 1.92
N ASP A 179 -25.60 -0.70 0.90
CA ASP A 179 -26.64 -0.02 0.11
C ASP A 179 -27.08 -0.91 -1.06
N ASP A 180 -27.69 -2.06 -0.75
CA ASP A 180 -28.24 -3.02 -1.73
C ASP A 180 -27.22 -3.68 -2.67
N PHE A 181 -26.08 -4.11 -2.13
CA PHE A 181 -25.05 -4.80 -2.90
C PHE A 181 -25.60 -5.95 -3.74
N ALA A 182 -25.33 -5.90 -5.05
CA ALA A 182 -25.92 -6.82 -6.02
C ALA A 182 -25.33 -8.24 -5.94
N GLU A 183 -24.11 -8.41 -5.42
CA GLU A 183 -23.41 -9.71 -5.31
C GLU A 183 -23.28 -10.21 -3.86
N GLY A 184 -24.34 -10.03 -3.06
CA GLY A 184 -24.40 -10.57 -1.71
C GLY A 184 -23.98 -9.57 -0.64
N PRO A 185 -23.28 -9.98 0.44
CA PRO A 185 -22.99 -9.10 1.57
C PRO A 185 -21.70 -8.28 1.44
N ASP A 186 -20.96 -8.42 0.34
CA ASP A 186 -19.57 -8.00 0.21
C ASP A 186 -19.41 -6.92 -0.85
N ALA A 187 -18.62 -5.88 -0.54
CA ALA A 187 -18.43 -4.75 -1.45
C ALA A 187 -17.60 -5.11 -2.71
N ALA A 188 -16.79 -6.18 -2.67
CA ALA A 188 -16.14 -6.79 -3.82
C ALA A 188 -15.35 -5.82 -4.73
N HIS A 189 -14.60 -4.90 -4.15
CA HIS A 189 -13.74 -3.97 -4.91
C HIS A 189 -12.52 -4.68 -5.51
N THR A 190 -12.01 -4.15 -6.62
CA THR A 190 -10.77 -4.64 -7.25
C THR A 190 -9.70 -3.56 -7.29
N PHE A 191 -8.48 -3.91 -6.88
CA PHE A 191 -7.31 -3.05 -6.96
C PHE A 191 -6.18 -3.81 -7.63
N SER A 192 -5.71 -3.34 -8.79
CA SER A 192 -4.67 -4.06 -9.54
C SER A 192 -3.63 -3.14 -10.18
N ASP A 193 -2.39 -3.62 -10.34
CA ASP A 193 -1.37 -2.95 -11.16
C ASP A 193 -1.08 -1.51 -10.72
N LEU A 194 -1.00 -1.31 -9.40
CA LEU A 194 -0.80 0.00 -8.79
C LEU A 194 0.64 0.18 -8.33
N TYR A 195 1.17 1.39 -8.52
CA TYR A 195 2.39 1.84 -7.85
C TYR A 195 2.04 2.95 -6.86
N ILE A 196 2.16 2.70 -5.56
CA ILE A 196 1.83 3.66 -4.52
C ILE A 196 3.12 4.10 -3.84
N THR A 197 3.39 5.41 -3.85
CA THR A 197 4.67 5.91 -3.35
C THR A 197 4.58 7.26 -2.66
N LEU A 198 5.52 7.51 -1.75
CA LEU A 198 5.73 8.82 -1.13
C LEU A 198 4.49 9.39 -0.43
N THR A 199 3.64 8.53 0.12
CA THR A 199 2.53 8.93 1.01
C THR A 199 3.06 9.27 2.40
N THR A 200 2.47 10.26 3.07
CA THR A 200 2.84 10.61 4.46
C THR A 200 2.20 9.66 5.47
N HIS A 201 1.06 9.05 5.10
CA HIS A 201 0.35 8.02 5.85
C HIS A 201 0.37 6.68 5.09
N HIS A 202 -0.45 5.71 5.52
CA HIS A 202 -0.55 4.37 4.93
C HIS A 202 -0.70 4.42 3.41
N ALA A 203 -0.03 3.51 2.71
CA ALA A 203 -0.14 3.46 1.25
C ALA A 203 -1.51 2.93 0.83
N PHE A 204 -1.91 1.80 1.41
CA PHE A 204 -3.14 1.10 1.11
C PHE A 204 -3.84 0.76 2.42
N HIS A 205 -4.99 1.40 2.67
CA HIS A 205 -5.77 1.20 3.89
C HIS A 205 -7.19 0.78 3.54
N ILE A 206 -7.56 -0.42 3.96
CA ILE A 206 -8.93 -0.93 3.83
C ILE A 206 -9.46 -1.36 5.19
N THR A 207 -10.69 -0.94 5.49
CA THR A 207 -11.36 -1.17 6.78
C THR A 207 -12.88 -1.16 6.59
N GLY A 208 -13.63 -1.43 7.65
CA GLY A 208 -15.09 -1.47 7.63
C GLY A 208 -15.64 -2.90 7.58
N THR A 209 -16.88 -3.05 8.03
CA THR A 209 -17.55 -4.34 8.27
C THR A 209 -18.05 -5.02 7.00
N HIS A 210 -18.20 -4.27 5.91
CA HIS A 210 -18.67 -4.74 4.61
C HIS A 210 -17.58 -4.67 3.53
N MET A 211 -16.35 -4.24 3.88
CA MET A 211 -15.17 -4.21 3.03
C MET A 211 -14.56 -5.61 2.90
N ARG A 212 -15.25 -6.48 2.16
CA ARG A 212 -14.97 -7.91 2.02
C ARG A 212 -15.03 -8.34 0.57
N GLY A 213 -14.52 -9.54 0.28
CA GLY A 213 -14.54 -10.11 -1.06
C GLY A 213 -13.68 -9.34 -2.07
N CYS A 214 -12.81 -8.43 -1.61
CA CYS A 214 -12.02 -7.60 -2.50
C CYS A 214 -10.86 -8.42 -3.09
N GLN A 215 -10.52 -8.10 -4.34
CA GLN A 215 -9.38 -8.66 -5.06
C GLN A 215 -8.27 -7.62 -5.15
N ILE A 216 -7.15 -7.87 -4.49
CA ILE A 216 -6.01 -6.97 -4.42
C ILE A 216 -4.81 -7.68 -5.06
N SER A 217 -4.27 -7.15 -6.16
CA SER A 217 -3.15 -7.82 -6.82
C SER A 217 -2.15 -6.91 -7.52
N HIS A 218 -0.90 -7.36 -7.66
CA HIS A 218 0.12 -6.64 -8.43
C HIS A 218 0.35 -5.20 -7.97
N ILE A 219 0.31 -4.97 -6.65
CA ILE A 219 0.51 -3.64 -6.06
C ILE A 219 1.92 -3.54 -5.53
N ARG A 220 2.67 -2.53 -5.98
CA ARG A 220 3.94 -2.12 -5.39
C ARG A 220 3.76 -0.88 -4.54
N VAL A 221 4.11 -0.98 -3.27
CA VAL A 221 4.24 0.15 -2.35
C VAL A 221 5.72 0.48 -2.17
N PHE A 222 6.08 1.76 -2.23
CA PHE A 222 7.47 2.18 -2.00
C PHE A 222 7.59 3.52 -1.26
N ASN A 223 8.47 3.61 -0.27
CA ASN A 223 8.84 4.84 0.41
C ASN A 223 7.67 5.58 1.08
N VAL A 224 6.91 4.87 1.92
CA VAL A 224 5.73 5.44 2.59
C VAL A 224 6.02 5.83 4.04
N GLY A 225 5.32 6.86 4.50
CA GLY A 225 5.53 7.54 5.77
C GLY A 225 6.89 8.20 5.94
N LYS A 226 7.00 9.01 6.99
CA LYS A 226 8.21 9.73 7.35
C LYS A 226 8.86 9.04 8.55
N GLU A 227 10.08 8.55 8.32
CA GLU A 227 10.86 7.84 9.34
C GLU A 227 11.01 8.68 10.61
N GLY A 228 10.69 8.09 11.76
CA GLY A 228 10.72 8.75 13.07
C GLY A 228 9.62 9.79 13.32
N GLU A 229 8.76 10.07 12.34
CA GLU A 229 7.65 11.04 12.45
C GLU A 229 6.29 10.36 12.40
N THR A 230 6.06 9.45 11.44
CA THR A 230 4.77 8.75 11.27
C THR A 230 4.97 7.25 11.21
N GLU A 231 4.13 6.49 11.90
CA GLU A 231 4.03 5.04 11.70
C GLU A 231 3.08 4.78 10.52
N ALA A 232 3.62 4.67 9.32
CA ALA A 232 2.83 4.40 8.11
C ALA A 232 3.16 3.03 7.53
N HIS A 233 2.22 2.11 7.68
CA HIS A 233 2.29 0.80 7.02
C HIS A 233 2.18 0.89 5.50
N GLY A 234 2.78 -0.07 4.80
CA GLY A 234 2.52 -0.24 3.37
C GLY A 234 1.06 -0.61 3.12
N PHE A 235 0.66 -1.74 3.71
CA PHE A 235 -0.71 -2.22 3.71
C PHE A 235 -1.23 -2.24 5.15
N LEU A 236 -2.29 -1.48 5.42
CA LEU A 236 -3.08 -1.57 6.64
C LEU A 236 -4.42 -2.22 6.30
N VAL A 237 -4.62 -3.47 6.75
CA VAL A 237 -5.79 -4.28 6.41
C VAL A 237 -6.55 -4.59 7.68
N GLU A 238 -7.71 -3.95 7.85
CA GLU A 238 -8.50 -4.01 9.10
C GLU A 238 -9.91 -4.57 8.88
N CYS A 239 -10.17 -5.12 7.70
CA CYS A 239 -11.41 -5.76 7.32
C CYS A 239 -11.16 -7.23 6.93
N PRO A 240 -12.18 -8.11 7.02
CA PRO A 240 -12.00 -9.54 6.79
C PRO A 240 -12.21 -9.97 5.33
N ASP A 241 -11.96 -11.24 5.03
CA ASP A 241 -12.44 -11.93 3.82
C ASP A 241 -11.94 -11.34 2.48
N ASN A 242 -10.69 -10.86 2.43
CA ASN A 242 -10.07 -10.27 1.24
C ASN A 242 -8.89 -11.11 0.74
N PHE A 243 -8.62 -10.99 -0.57
CA PHE A 243 -7.59 -11.76 -1.27
C PHE A 243 -6.48 -10.85 -1.79
N PHE A 244 -5.24 -11.19 -1.46
CA PHE A 244 -4.03 -10.46 -1.83
C PHE A 244 -3.09 -11.39 -2.59
N ASN A 245 -2.69 -10.98 -3.80
CA ASN A 245 -1.76 -11.74 -4.62
C ASN A 245 -0.67 -10.84 -5.22
N GLN A 246 0.61 -11.22 -5.10
CA GLN A 246 1.72 -10.49 -5.73
C GLN A 246 1.76 -9.00 -5.32
N CYS A 247 1.53 -8.72 -4.04
CA CYS A 247 1.66 -7.40 -3.47
C CYS A 247 3.01 -7.26 -2.76
N GLU A 248 3.68 -6.13 -2.95
CA GLU A 248 4.95 -5.86 -2.29
C GLU A 248 4.98 -4.50 -1.59
N CYS A 249 5.66 -4.43 -0.46
CA CYS A 249 5.98 -3.18 0.22
C CYS A 249 7.50 -3.08 0.43
N GLY A 250 8.09 -2.04 -0.15
CA GLY A 250 9.46 -1.63 0.10
C GLY A 250 9.52 -0.32 0.89
N SER A 251 10.28 -0.29 1.98
CA SER A 251 10.59 0.95 2.71
C SER A 251 9.37 1.74 3.23
N SER A 252 8.64 1.14 4.16
CA SER A 252 7.61 1.81 4.97
C SER A 252 8.17 2.27 6.31
N SER A 253 7.68 3.40 6.85
CA SER A 253 8.03 3.83 8.22
C SER A 253 7.31 3.05 9.32
N GLY A 254 6.27 2.30 8.97
CA GLY A 254 5.73 1.22 9.79
C GLY A 254 6.10 -0.15 9.23
N SER A 255 5.30 -1.17 9.55
CA SER A 255 5.38 -2.51 8.94
C SER A 255 5.02 -2.51 7.46
N GLY A 256 5.57 -3.43 6.67
CA GLY A 256 5.17 -3.54 5.27
C GLY A 256 3.72 -4.00 5.14
N PHE A 257 3.33 -5.02 5.91
CA PHE A 257 1.96 -5.48 6.05
C PHE A 257 1.53 -5.47 7.52
N PHE A 258 0.52 -4.68 7.86
CA PHE A 258 -0.18 -4.72 9.13
C PHE A 258 -1.55 -5.33 8.93
N VAL A 259 -1.66 -6.60 9.34
CA VAL A 259 -2.81 -7.47 9.08
C VAL A 259 -3.65 -7.57 10.36
N ASN A 260 -4.67 -6.73 10.43
CA ASN A 260 -5.60 -6.59 11.55
C ASN A 260 -7.05 -6.95 11.17
N GLY A 261 -7.23 -7.69 10.08
CA GLY A 261 -8.49 -8.31 9.65
C GLY A 261 -8.44 -9.84 9.76
N THR A 262 -9.60 -10.49 9.86
CA THR A 262 -9.68 -11.95 9.95
C THR A 262 -9.92 -12.62 8.61
N ASN A 263 -9.56 -13.89 8.45
CA ASN A 263 -9.89 -14.67 7.26
C ASN A 263 -9.36 -14.05 5.96
N LEU A 264 -8.09 -13.68 5.98
CA LEU A 264 -7.41 -13.03 4.86
C LEU A 264 -6.52 -14.04 4.14
N HIS A 265 -6.41 -13.89 2.82
CA HIS A 265 -5.59 -14.75 1.98
C HIS A 265 -4.47 -13.92 1.34
N PHE A 266 -3.22 -14.22 1.66
CA PHE A 266 -2.04 -13.58 1.06
C PHE A 266 -1.21 -14.62 0.32
N VAL A 267 -0.91 -14.38 -0.96
CA VAL A 267 -0.14 -15.28 -1.81
C VAL A 267 0.94 -14.50 -2.56
N ASN A 268 2.18 -15.00 -2.58
CA ASN A 268 3.30 -14.39 -3.30
C ASN A 268 3.57 -12.92 -2.94
N CYS A 269 3.35 -12.54 -1.68
CA CYS A 269 3.50 -11.17 -1.23
C CYS A 269 4.85 -10.95 -0.53
N LYS A 270 5.44 -9.76 -0.67
CA LYS A 270 6.79 -9.48 -0.13
C LYS A 270 6.89 -8.18 0.64
N SER A 271 7.49 -8.23 1.81
CA SER A 271 7.82 -7.05 2.62
C SER A 271 9.32 -6.89 2.74
N TRP A 272 9.84 -5.68 2.48
CA TRP A 272 11.27 -5.42 2.60
C TRP A 272 11.64 -4.02 3.08
N TYR A 273 12.70 -3.93 3.88
CA TYR A 273 13.25 -2.67 4.42
C TYR A 273 12.22 -1.81 5.17
N SER A 274 11.22 -2.42 5.80
CA SER A 274 10.30 -1.70 6.69
C SER A 274 10.99 -1.32 7.99
N ASP A 275 10.65 -0.14 8.53
CA ASP A 275 11.20 0.36 9.81
C ASP A 275 10.63 -0.41 11.02
N LEU A 276 9.56 -1.20 10.82
CA LEU A 276 9.05 -2.18 11.79
C LEU A 276 9.17 -3.61 11.24
N SER A 277 8.32 -4.53 11.70
CA SER A 277 8.33 -5.91 11.22
C SER A 277 7.85 -5.98 9.76
N GLY A 278 8.35 -6.95 8.99
CA GLY A 278 7.90 -7.15 7.62
C GLY A 278 6.39 -7.42 7.58
N TRP A 279 5.93 -8.32 8.45
CA TRP A 279 4.54 -8.69 8.64
C TRP A 279 4.15 -8.60 10.11
N GLN A 280 3.05 -7.91 10.40
CA GLN A 280 2.36 -7.99 11.68
C GLN A 280 1.01 -8.67 11.51
N ILE A 281 0.87 -9.88 12.03
CA ILE A 281 -0.34 -10.69 11.91
C ILE A 281 -1.07 -10.68 13.25
N ARG A 282 -2.13 -9.85 13.31
CA ARG A 282 -2.80 -9.44 14.54
C ARG A 282 -4.19 -10.05 14.73
N LYS A 283 -4.81 -10.57 13.67
CA LYS A 283 -6.13 -11.24 13.74
C LYS A 283 -6.12 -12.65 13.12
N PRO A 284 -6.97 -13.57 13.62
CA PRO A 284 -6.92 -14.99 13.26
C PRO A 284 -7.56 -15.27 11.90
N ARG A 285 -7.44 -16.54 11.49
CA ARG A 285 -7.93 -17.15 10.24
C ARG A 285 -7.16 -16.70 9.01
N GLY A 286 -6.00 -16.10 9.17
CA GLY A 286 -5.14 -15.74 8.03
C GLY A 286 -4.52 -16.97 7.37
N GLN A 287 -4.37 -16.90 6.06
CA GLN A 287 -3.71 -17.89 5.22
C GLN A 287 -2.65 -17.17 4.40
N PHE A 288 -1.39 -17.57 4.56
CA PHE A 288 -0.25 -16.94 3.90
C PHE A 288 0.53 -18.02 3.16
N SER A 289 0.80 -17.83 1.88
CA SER A 289 1.51 -18.80 1.05
C SER A 289 2.58 -18.12 0.21
N ALA A 290 3.81 -18.64 0.25
CA ALA A 290 4.94 -18.10 -0.52
C ALA A 290 5.17 -16.59 -0.28
N CYS A 291 4.88 -16.12 0.95
CA CYS A 291 5.14 -14.74 1.35
C CYS A 291 6.55 -14.58 1.93
N GLU A 292 7.13 -13.41 1.76
CA GLU A 292 8.50 -13.12 2.19
C GLU A 292 8.60 -11.86 3.05
N ALA A 293 9.51 -11.90 4.02
CA ALA A 293 9.94 -10.77 4.83
C ALA A 293 11.46 -10.67 4.76
N GLN A 294 11.99 -9.59 4.16
CA GLN A 294 13.42 -9.43 3.92
C GLN A 294 13.97 -8.11 4.49
N ASP A 295 15.11 -8.17 5.18
CA ASP A 295 15.88 -6.97 5.59
C ASP A 295 15.01 -5.92 6.33
N ASN A 296 14.01 -6.35 7.11
CA ASN A 296 13.17 -5.46 7.90
C ASN A 296 13.84 -5.13 9.24
N ALA A 297 13.62 -3.93 9.77
CA ALA A 297 14.29 -3.47 10.99
C ALA A 297 13.89 -4.23 12.25
N GLN A 298 12.69 -4.83 12.26
CA GLN A 298 12.26 -5.73 13.33
C GLN A 298 12.14 -7.17 12.83
N HIS A 299 11.12 -7.91 13.27
CA HIS A 299 10.91 -9.30 12.90
C HIS A 299 10.58 -9.45 11.41
N GLY A 300 10.82 -10.62 10.85
CA GLY A 300 10.25 -10.97 9.55
C GLY A 300 8.73 -11.05 9.65
N PHE A 301 8.26 -11.97 10.50
CA PHE A 301 6.85 -12.19 10.80
C PHE A 301 6.61 -12.11 12.31
N TYR A 302 5.79 -11.17 12.74
CA TYR A 302 5.30 -11.06 14.11
C TYR A 302 3.85 -11.54 14.20
N ILE A 303 3.62 -12.69 14.84
CA ILE A 303 2.37 -13.44 14.76
C ILE A 303 1.79 -13.63 16.16
N THR A 304 0.65 -13.01 16.47
CA THR A 304 0.08 -13.01 17.83
C THR A 304 -1.21 -13.79 17.99
N THR A 305 -1.65 -14.51 16.94
CA THR A 305 -2.99 -15.06 16.93
C THR A 305 -3.16 -16.20 15.93
N GLY A 306 -4.03 -17.13 16.30
CA GLY A 306 -4.54 -18.17 15.43
C GLY A 306 -6.00 -18.50 15.75
N PRO A 307 -6.62 -19.43 15.00
CA PRO A 307 -5.96 -20.32 14.04
C PRO A 307 -5.45 -19.57 12.79
N THR A 308 -4.19 -19.72 12.41
CA THR A 308 -3.57 -19.02 11.27
C THR A 308 -2.51 -19.93 10.66
N SER A 309 -2.41 -19.99 9.33
CA SER A 309 -1.42 -20.81 8.61
C SER A 309 -0.51 -19.98 7.72
N LEU A 310 0.80 -20.24 7.82
CA LEU A 310 1.83 -19.75 6.91
C LEU A 310 2.49 -20.97 6.27
N VAL A 311 2.56 -21.00 4.95
CA VAL A 311 3.10 -22.13 4.18
C VAL A 311 4.12 -21.64 3.17
N GLY A 312 5.33 -22.20 3.21
CA GLY A 312 6.39 -21.82 2.27
C GLY A 312 6.82 -20.35 2.40
N CYS A 313 6.65 -19.74 3.57
CA CYS A 313 7.04 -18.35 3.81
C CYS A 313 8.52 -18.23 4.17
N HIS A 314 9.15 -17.13 3.76
CA HIS A 314 10.59 -16.90 3.93
C HIS A 314 10.87 -15.67 4.81
N ALA A 315 11.69 -15.84 5.83
CA ALA A 315 12.24 -14.74 6.63
C ALA A 315 13.75 -14.61 6.37
N ASP A 316 14.14 -13.58 5.60
CA ASP A 316 15.51 -13.37 5.14
C ASP A 316 16.11 -12.12 5.81
N SER A 317 17.11 -12.32 6.65
CA SER A 317 17.96 -11.24 7.16
C SER A 317 17.23 -10.08 7.87
N ASN A 318 16.12 -10.36 8.54
CA ASN A 318 15.39 -9.38 9.37
C ASN A 318 16.20 -9.00 10.64
N SER A 319 15.69 -8.07 11.45
CA SER A 319 16.47 -7.32 12.45
C SER A 319 17.55 -6.44 11.81
N TRP A 320 17.27 -5.93 10.61
CA TRP A 320 18.19 -5.13 9.81
C TRP A 320 18.20 -3.66 10.26
N ASP A 321 19.26 -3.27 10.96
CA ASP A 321 19.50 -1.87 11.36
C ASP A 321 20.40 -1.12 10.36
N GLY A 322 20.92 -1.83 9.36
CA GLY A 322 21.84 -1.28 8.41
C GLY A 322 23.26 -0.99 8.93
N ALA A 323 23.63 -1.53 10.08
CA ALA A 323 24.97 -1.51 10.63
C ALA A 323 25.46 -2.95 10.87
N ALA A 324 26.38 -3.12 11.82
CA ALA A 324 26.70 -4.44 12.34
C ALA A 324 25.44 -5.02 13.02
N PRO A 325 25.06 -6.28 12.73
CA PRO A 325 23.87 -6.91 13.29
C PRO A 325 23.74 -6.78 14.80
N THR A 326 22.63 -6.19 15.25
CA THR A 326 22.24 -6.21 16.67
C THR A 326 21.62 -7.53 17.10
N ALA A 327 21.03 -8.30 16.18
CA ALA A 327 20.44 -9.61 16.44
C ALA A 327 19.48 -9.66 17.63
N VAL A 328 18.51 -8.74 17.66
CA VAL A 328 17.50 -8.65 18.72
C VAL A 328 16.11 -9.11 18.27
N TYR A 329 15.84 -9.12 16.96
CA TYR A 329 14.59 -9.60 16.38
C TYR A 329 14.77 -10.93 15.64
N ASP A 330 13.68 -11.65 15.48
CA ASP A 330 13.64 -13.02 14.95
C ASP A 330 13.04 -13.08 13.55
N GLY A 331 13.30 -14.17 12.81
CA GLY A 331 12.67 -14.39 11.50
C GLY A 331 11.16 -14.56 11.63
N PHE A 332 10.73 -15.61 12.33
CA PHE A 332 9.34 -15.82 12.75
C PHE A 332 9.23 -15.69 14.26
N HIS A 333 8.38 -14.78 14.73
CA HIS A 333 8.21 -14.48 16.14
C HIS A 333 6.76 -14.71 16.57
N ILE A 334 6.55 -15.74 17.40
CA ILE A 334 5.28 -16.06 18.05
C ILE A 334 5.47 -15.79 19.55
N PRO A 335 5.15 -14.59 20.06
CA PRO A 335 5.34 -14.29 21.48
C PRO A 335 4.29 -14.99 22.35
N TRP A 336 3.11 -15.23 21.78
CA TRP A 336 1.98 -15.96 22.33
C TRP A 336 1.03 -16.32 21.17
N GLY A 337 0.04 -17.18 21.45
CA GLY A 337 -1.00 -17.52 20.48
C GLY A 337 -1.43 -18.98 20.58
N ASN A 338 -2.43 -19.34 19.78
CA ASN A 338 -2.97 -20.69 19.76
C ASN A 338 -3.24 -21.13 18.33
N ARG A 339 -2.93 -22.38 17.98
CA ARG A 339 -3.21 -22.98 16.65
C ARG A 339 -2.55 -22.22 15.48
N ILE A 340 -1.30 -21.79 15.65
CA ILE A 340 -0.51 -21.20 14.57
C ILE A 340 0.27 -22.31 13.86
N GLN A 341 0.22 -22.35 12.53
CA GLN A 341 0.92 -23.34 11.71
C GLN A 341 1.94 -22.64 10.80
N LEU A 342 3.20 -23.05 10.88
CA LEU A 342 4.31 -22.65 10.01
C LEU A 342 4.84 -23.91 9.31
N ILE A 343 4.47 -24.12 8.05
CA ILE A 343 4.76 -25.37 7.33
C ILE A 343 5.61 -25.09 6.09
N GLY A 344 6.77 -25.72 5.99
CA GLY A 344 7.72 -25.49 4.91
C GLY A 344 8.27 -24.07 4.88
N CYS A 345 8.16 -23.32 5.98
CA CYS A 345 8.76 -22.00 6.10
C CYS A 345 10.28 -22.10 6.22
N SER A 346 10.99 -21.05 5.83
CA SER A 346 12.44 -20.97 5.95
C SER A 346 12.87 -19.64 6.56
N ALA A 347 13.80 -19.70 7.51
CA ALA A 347 14.40 -18.51 8.12
C ALA A 347 15.92 -18.57 7.98
N TYR A 348 16.52 -17.57 7.34
CA TYR A 348 17.96 -17.57 7.09
C TYR A 348 18.53 -16.17 7.01
N ASP A 349 19.83 -16.06 7.28
CA ASP A 349 20.58 -14.83 7.06
C ASP A 349 21.57 -15.02 5.92
N LYS A 350 21.61 -14.06 5.00
CA LYS A 350 22.51 -14.12 3.85
C LYS A 350 23.98 -13.89 4.18
N ASN A 351 24.28 -13.30 5.35
CA ASN A 351 25.62 -12.93 5.82
C ASN A 351 26.50 -12.33 4.71
N GLU A 352 25.91 -11.49 3.85
CA GLU A 352 26.58 -10.90 2.69
C GLU A 352 27.87 -10.19 3.13
N ALA A 353 28.98 -10.51 2.47
CA ALA A 353 30.31 -9.96 2.75
C ALA A 353 30.80 -10.14 4.21
N GLY A 354 30.31 -11.17 4.92
CA GLY A 354 30.75 -11.46 6.30
C GLY A 354 30.26 -10.43 7.32
N ARG A 355 29.15 -9.74 7.02
CA ARG A 355 28.55 -8.70 7.86
C ARG A 355 28.00 -9.22 9.20
N GLY A 356 27.88 -10.54 9.36
CA GLY A 356 27.24 -11.21 10.47
C GLY A 356 25.77 -11.53 10.18
N ASN A 357 25.16 -12.21 11.14
CA ASN A 357 23.79 -12.70 11.06
C ASN A 357 22.85 -11.71 11.76
N SER A 358 21.82 -11.26 11.07
CA SER A 358 20.88 -10.24 11.54
C SER A 358 19.79 -10.82 12.43
N GLN A 359 19.20 -11.96 12.09
CA GLN A 359 18.10 -12.50 12.89
C GLN A 359 18.63 -13.28 14.10
N ARG A 360 18.06 -13.02 15.29
CA ARG A 360 18.43 -13.70 16.53
C ARG A 360 18.13 -15.19 16.48
N TYR A 361 16.86 -15.52 16.29
CA TYR A 361 16.38 -16.88 16.04
C TYR A 361 15.68 -16.96 14.68
N GLY A 362 15.75 -18.12 14.05
CA GLY A 362 14.90 -18.41 12.89
C GLY A 362 13.42 -18.45 13.30
N PHE A 363 13.12 -19.23 14.33
CA PHE A 363 11.78 -19.41 14.89
C PHE A 363 11.78 -19.19 16.41
N PHE A 364 11.14 -18.12 16.87
CA PHE A 364 10.91 -17.85 18.29
C PHE A 364 9.48 -18.21 18.71
N VAL A 365 9.34 -18.95 19.82
CA VAL A 365 8.06 -19.34 20.40
C VAL A 365 8.04 -19.03 21.90
N GLY A 366 7.20 -18.08 22.31
CA GLY A 366 7.02 -17.67 23.70
C GLY A 366 6.24 -18.70 24.54
N SER A 367 6.35 -18.60 25.86
CA SER A 367 5.80 -19.59 26.81
C SER A 367 4.29 -19.75 26.75
N SER A 368 3.57 -18.71 26.32
CA SER A 368 2.10 -18.70 26.21
C SER A 368 1.59 -19.09 24.82
N ALA A 369 2.47 -19.62 23.96
CA ALA A 369 2.08 -20.20 22.69
C ALA A 369 1.77 -21.69 22.86
N GLU A 370 0.60 -22.11 22.39
CA GLU A 370 0.09 -23.48 22.56
C GLU A 370 -0.50 -24.02 21.26
N HIS A 371 -0.49 -25.33 21.09
CA HIS A 371 -1.04 -26.01 19.90
C HIS A 371 -0.47 -25.46 18.59
N CYS A 372 0.76 -24.97 18.60
CA CYS A 372 1.45 -24.47 17.42
C CYS A 372 2.18 -25.60 16.69
N GLN A 373 2.20 -25.56 15.36
CA GLN A 373 2.90 -26.53 14.53
C GLN A 373 3.94 -25.80 13.68
N ILE A 374 5.21 -26.14 13.85
CA ILE A 374 6.33 -25.57 13.11
C ILE A 374 7.10 -26.74 12.49
N ILE A 375 7.06 -26.84 11.16
CA ILE A 375 7.83 -27.80 10.38
C ILE A 375 8.57 -26.99 9.33
N ALA A 376 9.84 -26.70 9.58
CA ALA A 376 10.52 -25.61 8.89
C ALA A 376 12.04 -25.81 8.79
N THR A 377 12.69 -24.91 8.06
CA THR A 377 14.16 -24.86 7.98
C THR A 377 14.70 -23.56 8.55
N ALA A 378 15.81 -23.61 9.27
CA ALA A 378 16.50 -22.41 9.71
C ALA A 378 18.02 -22.58 9.65
N GLN A 379 18.70 -21.57 9.11
CA GLN A 379 20.15 -21.59 8.91
C GLN A 379 20.73 -20.20 9.22
N ASP A 380 21.98 -20.17 9.70
CA ASP A 380 22.75 -18.93 9.84
C ASP A 380 22.07 -17.84 10.68
N ASN A 381 21.20 -18.19 11.63
CA ASN A 381 20.70 -17.22 12.60
C ASN A 381 21.75 -16.95 13.69
N ALA A 382 21.75 -15.75 14.26
CA ALA A 382 22.80 -15.27 15.15
C ALA A 382 22.94 -16.06 16.46
N THR A 383 21.81 -16.53 17.02
CA THR A 383 21.82 -17.30 18.28
C THR A 383 21.56 -18.78 18.04
N ALA A 384 20.43 -19.13 17.40
CA ALA A 384 20.08 -20.52 17.11
C ALA A 384 18.94 -20.61 16.08
N PRO A 385 18.72 -21.78 15.45
CA PRO A 385 17.55 -22.01 14.58
C PRO A 385 16.21 -21.75 15.29
N THR A 386 16.11 -22.10 16.58
CA THR A 386 14.89 -21.96 17.40
C THR A 386 15.20 -21.28 18.74
N GLY A 387 14.19 -20.63 19.33
CA GLY A 387 14.32 -20.02 20.65
C GLY A 387 12.99 -19.79 21.38
N GLY A 388 13.07 -19.56 22.69
CA GLY A 388 11.90 -19.29 23.55
C GLY A 388 11.35 -20.53 24.27
N ASN A 389 10.70 -20.29 25.40
CA ASN A 389 10.24 -21.35 26.32
C ASN A 389 9.07 -22.19 25.76
N GLY A 390 8.37 -21.70 24.73
CA GLY A 390 7.29 -22.43 24.10
C GLY A 390 7.77 -23.54 23.16
N ILE A 391 9.06 -23.57 22.79
CA ILE A 391 9.65 -24.62 21.94
C ILE A 391 9.51 -26.01 22.58
N GLY A 392 9.69 -26.11 23.90
CA GLY A 392 9.59 -27.37 24.65
C GLY A 392 8.20 -27.68 25.20
N ASN A 393 7.18 -26.86 24.91
CA ASN A 393 5.82 -27.10 25.39
C ASN A 393 5.24 -28.33 24.69
N ALA A 394 4.78 -29.33 25.45
CA ALA A 394 4.27 -30.60 24.93
C ALA A 394 3.03 -30.47 24.03
N THR A 395 2.31 -29.34 24.07
CA THR A 395 1.19 -29.06 23.16
C THR A 395 1.65 -28.57 21.79
N ASN A 396 2.89 -28.11 21.66
CA ASN A 396 3.45 -27.62 20.41
C ASN A 396 4.22 -28.76 19.71
N LEU A 397 4.16 -28.77 18.37
CA LEU A 397 4.99 -29.61 17.53
C LEU A 397 6.01 -28.70 16.84
N VAL A 398 7.29 -28.81 17.21
CA VAL A 398 8.38 -28.03 16.63
C VAL A 398 9.42 -28.96 16.03
N MET A 399 9.57 -28.90 14.71
CA MET A 399 10.54 -29.65 13.92
C MET A 399 11.25 -28.67 12.99
N VAL A 400 12.44 -28.22 13.40
CA VAL A 400 13.27 -27.27 12.63
C VAL A 400 14.62 -27.92 12.38
N ALA A 401 15.04 -27.92 11.11
CA ALA A 401 16.31 -28.50 10.67
C ALA A 401 17.05 -27.56 9.70
N GLY A 402 18.33 -27.83 9.43
CA GLY A 402 19.25 -26.89 8.79
C GLY A 402 20.21 -26.32 9.81
#